data_AF-A0A133VNP8-F1
#
_entry.id   AF-A0A133VNP8-F1
#
_cell.length_a   1.000
_cell.length_b   1.000
_cell.length_c   1.000
_cell.angle_alpha   90.00
_cell.angle_beta   90.00
_cell.angle_gamma   90.00
#
_symmetry.space_group_name_H-M   'P 1'
#
loop_
_entity.id
_entity.type
_entity.pdbx_description
1 polymer ?
#
loop_
_entity_poly.entity_id
_entity_poly.type
_entity_poly.pdbx_seq_one_letter_code
_entity_poly.pdbx_strand_id
1 'polypeptide(L)' 'MGDIEPLANSIDRVGLLNPITVRKDGSSYRLLAGFRRLEACKSLGWEKIPSQVLEEGESAWRP' A
#
# COMPACT_ATOMS: atom_id res chain seq x y z
N MET A 1 -5.52 14.78 -13.87
CA MET A 1 -4.73 13.64 -13.36
C MET A 1 -4.77 13.78 -11.84
N GLY A 2 -5.57 12.94 -11.16
CA GLY A 2 -6.11 13.28 -9.83
C GLY A 2 -5.05 13.47 -8.75
N ASP A 3 -5.15 14.58 -8.03
CA ASP A 3 -4.14 15.06 -7.08
C ASP A 3 -3.74 13.99 -6.05
N ILE A 4 -2.45 13.69 -6.00
CA ILE A 4 -1.84 12.84 -4.98
C ILE A 4 -1.47 13.69 -3.75
N GLU A 5 -1.30 15.00 -3.93
CA GLU A 5 -0.98 15.96 -2.87
C GLU A 5 -1.93 15.94 -1.65
N PRO A 6 -3.27 15.95 -1.78
CA PRO A 6 -4.13 15.88 -0.60
C PRO A 6 -4.00 14.54 0.13
N LEU A 7 -3.71 13.46 -0.59
CA LEU A 7 -3.49 12.14 0.00
C LEU A 7 -2.13 12.09 0.71
N ALA A 8 -1.08 12.64 0.10
CA ALA A 8 0.25 12.75 0.70
C ALA A 8 0.20 13.61 1.97
N ASN A 9 -0.43 14.79 1.91
CA ASN A 9 -0.58 15.66 3.08
C ASN A 9 -1.36 14.99 4.23
N SER A 10 -2.36 14.18 3.91
CA SER A 10 -3.08 13.39 4.92
C SER A 10 -2.16 12.33 5.54
N ILE A 11 -1.46 11.55 4.69
CA ILE A 11 -0.52 10.51 5.14
C ILE A 11 0.61 11.09 5.99
N ASP A 12 1.12 12.26 5.66
CA ASP A 12 2.17 12.94 6.44
C ASP A 12 1.68 13.33 7.83
N ARG A 13 0.42 13.79 7.95
CA ARG A 13 -0.16 14.25 9.22
C ARG A 13 -0.65 13.13 10.12
N VAL A 14 -1.32 12.13 9.56
CA VAL A 14 -2.00 11.08 10.35
C VAL A 14 -1.40 9.68 10.16
N GLY A 15 -0.45 9.53 9.24
CA GLY A 15 0.13 8.26 8.86
C GLY A 15 -0.64 7.52 7.76
N LEU A 16 -0.08 6.41 7.28
CA LEU A 16 -0.74 5.55 6.30
C LEU A 16 -1.78 4.65 6.99
N LEU A 17 -3.00 5.17 7.17
CA LEU A 17 -4.11 4.46 7.83
C LEU A 17 -4.55 3.18 7.11
N ASN A 18 -4.44 3.17 5.78
CA ASN A 18 -4.81 2.04 4.96
C ASN A 18 -3.56 1.47 4.29
N PRO A 19 -3.07 0.29 4.72
CA PRO A 19 -1.87 -0.31 4.14
C PRO A 19 -2.05 -0.62 2.66
N ILE A 20 -0.93 -0.67 1.93
CA ILE A 20 -0.94 -1.14 0.55
C ILE A 20 -1.06 -2.67 0.52
N THR A 21 -1.70 -3.22 -0.50
CA THR A 21 -1.78 -4.68 -0.64
C THR A 21 -0.68 -5.13 -1.58
N VAL A 22 0.14 -6.06 -1.13
CA VAL A 22 1.21 -6.69 -1.90
C VAL A 22 1.03 -8.19 -1.92
N ARG A 23 1.60 -8.85 -2.91
CA ARG A 23 1.73 -10.31 -2.96
C ARG A 23 3.19 -10.68 -2.84
N LYS A 24 3.48 -11.80 -2.20
CA LYS A 24 4.81 -12.42 -2.31
C LYS A 24 5.00 -12.99 -3.72
N ASP A 25 6.12 -12.66 -4.34
CA ASP A 25 6.53 -13.10 -5.68
C ASP A 25 7.98 -13.61 -5.59
N GLY A 26 8.12 -14.87 -5.19
CA GLY A 26 9.41 -15.48 -4.85
C GLY A 26 10.10 -14.79 -3.66
N SER A 27 11.20 -14.08 -3.94
CA SER A 27 11.96 -13.30 -2.95
C SER A 27 11.58 -11.82 -2.90
N SER A 28 10.64 -11.39 -3.76
CA SER A 28 10.21 -10.00 -3.90
C SER A 28 8.74 -9.84 -3.55
N TYR A 29 8.27 -8.60 -3.49
CA TYR A 29 6.86 -8.27 -3.32
C TYR A 29 6.33 -7.54 -4.55
N ARG A 30 5.16 -7.95 -5.02
CA ARG A 30 4.44 -7.30 -6.13
C ARG A 30 3.27 -6.50 -5.57
N LEU A 31 3.15 -5.23 -5.98
CA LEU A 31 2.00 -4.41 -5.60
C LEU A 31 0.71 -4.93 -6.27
N LEU A 32 -0.31 -5.21 -5.47
CA LEU A 32 -1.64 -5.56 -5.93
C LEU A 32 -2.58 -4.35 -5.93
N ALA A 33 -2.58 -3.57 -4.85
CA ALA A 33 -3.45 -2.42 -4.70
C ALA A 33 -2.81 -1.30 -3.85
N GLY A 34 -3.23 -0.07 -4.10
CA GLY A 34 -2.76 1.10 -3.35
C GLY A 34 -1.64 1.89 -4.01
N PHE A 35 -1.52 1.84 -5.35
CA PHE A 35 -0.50 2.59 -6.11
C PHE A 35 -0.43 4.07 -5.75
N ARG A 36 -1.57 4.76 -5.64
CA ARG A 36 -1.59 6.19 -5.25
C ARG A 36 -1.01 6.45 -3.85
N ARG A 37 -1.20 5.52 -2.91
CA ARG A 37 -0.65 5.62 -1.55
C ARG A 37 0.85 5.34 -1.57
N LEU A 38 1.29 4.35 -2.35
CA LEU A 38 2.71 4.08 -2.55
C LEU A 38 3.42 5.32 -3.13
N GLU A 39 2.87 5.93 -4.18
CA GLU A 39 3.44 7.13 -4.79
C GLU A 39 3.39 8.34 -3.85
N ALA A 40 2.32 8.52 -3.07
CA ALA A 40 2.26 9.54 -2.02
C ALA A 40 3.37 9.37 -0.98
N CYS A 41 3.52 8.17 -0.42
CA CYS A 41 4.57 7.90 0.57
C CYS A 41 5.98 8.05 -0.02
N LYS A 42 6.20 7.65 -1.28
CA LYS A 42 7.47 7.89 -1.98
C LYS A 42 7.75 9.39 -2.13
N SER A 43 6.74 10.19 -2.49
CA SER A 43 6.87 11.64 -2.60
C SER A 43 7.18 12.31 -1.25
N LEU A 44 6.77 11.69 -0.14
CA LEU A 44 7.12 12.11 1.22
C LEU A 44 8.50 11.62 1.68
N GLY A 45 9.20 10.82 0.87
CA GLY A 45 10.52 10.27 1.19
C GLY A 45 10.50 9.09 2.17
N TRP A 46 9.37 8.39 2.33
CA TRP A 46 9.29 7.26 3.25
C TRP A 46 10.00 6.03 2.65
N GLU A 47 10.95 5.46 3.39
CA GLU A 47 11.67 4.25 2.97
C GLU A 47 10.87 2.96 3.19
N LYS A 48 9.98 2.95 4.19
CA LYS A 48 9.17 1.79 4.57
C LYS A 48 7.74 2.22 4.87
N ILE A 49 6.78 1.43 4.40
CA ILE A 49 5.35 1.70 4.60
C ILE A 49 4.64 0.42 5.02
N PRO A 50 3.55 0.52 5.82
CA PRO A 50 2.76 -0.65 6.17
C PRO A 50 2.11 -1.26 4.93
N SER A 51 2.22 -2.58 4.79
CA SER A 51 1.65 -3.36 3.71
C SER A 51 0.98 -4.62 4.23
N GLN A 52 -0.08 -5.04 3.54
CA GLN A 52 -0.74 -6.31 3.76
C GLN A 52 -0.26 -7.29 2.68
N VAL A 53 0.33 -8.40 3.12
CA VAL A 53 0.80 -9.45 2.21
C VAL A 53 -0.34 -10.44 2.01
N LEU A 54 -0.83 -10.55 0.78
CA LEU A 54 -1.80 -11.56 0.39
C LEU A 54 -1.06 -12.84 0.00
N GLU A 55 -1.27 -13.91 0.76
CA GLU A 55 -0.73 -15.24 0.43
C GLU A 55 -1.69 -15.99 -0.51
N GLU A 56 -1.15 -16.82 -1.40
CA GLU A 56 -1.95 -17.77 -2.18
C GLU A 56 -2.49 -18.86 -1.26
N GLY A 57 -3.66 -18.61 -0.66
CA GLY A 57 -4.31 -19.60 0.20
C GLY A 57 -5.56 -19.12 0.92
N GLU A 58 -5.78 -17.81 1.07
CA GLU A 58 -6.95 -17.32 1.80
C GLU A 58 -8.15 -17.12 0.88
N SER A 59 -8.75 -18.25 0.46
CA SER A 59 -10.14 -18.26 0.03
C SER A 59 -10.99 -17.98 1.27
N ALA A 60 -11.27 -16.71 1.55
CA ALA A 60 -12.20 -16.30 2.61
C ALA A 60 -13.68 -16.58 2.24
N TRP A 61 -13.94 -17.68 1.54
CA TRP A 61 -15.25 -18.31 1.45
C TRP A 61 -15.35 -19.35 2.56
N ARG A 62 -15.99 -18.98 3.66
CA ARG A 62 -16.57 -19.93 4.61
C ARG A 62 -18.08 -19.94 4.34
N PRO A 63 -18.70 -21.14 4.18
CA PRO A 63 -20.10 -21.28 3.75
C PRO A 63 -21.10 -20.63 4.71
#